data_AF-A0A2E4HNZ6-F1
#
_entry.id   AF-A0A2E4HNZ6-F1
#
_cell.length_a   1.000
_cell.length_b   1.000
_cell.length_c   1.000
_cell.angle_alpha   90.00
_cell.angle_beta   90.00
_cell.angle_gamma   90.00
#
_symmetry.space_group_name_H-M   'P 1'
#
loop_
_entity.id
_entity.type
_entity.pdbx_description
1 polymer ?
#
loop_
_entity_poly.entity_id
_entity_poly.type
_entity_poly.pdbx_seq_one_letter_code
_entity_poly.pdbx_strand_id
1 'polypeptide(L)'
;MVIKNKIDSISRNLSYRLRRLKIANKTIQGASFFIRGRAIIVFYLIAFGLLASGIVNALLEGGSISTSLPILPGYVLQSNAEVVLWGSYIFAGLFGLQLINRGTKQAVKGRSTTGFITMGLVLLLMGMLIGFFVYAVKGN
;
A
#
# COMPACT_ATOMS: atom_id res chain seq x y z
N MET A 1 43.63 -47.68 1.24
CA MET A 1 42.27 -47.31 1.73
C MET A 1 42.14 -45.85 2.19
N VAL A 2 43.15 -45.28 2.88
CA VAL A 2 43.09 -43.92 3.48
C VAL A 2 42.86 -42.79 2.45
N ILE A 3 43.46 -42.86 1.27
CA ILE A 3 43.36 -41.82 0.23
C ILE A 3 41.94 -41.73 -0.35
N LYS A 4 41.28 -42.89 -0.57
CA LYS A 4 39.93 -42.96 -1.13
C LYS A 4 38.89 -42.33 -0.19
N ASN A 5 39.00 -42.59 1.11
CA ASN A 5 38.13 -41.98 2.12
C ASN A 5 38.30 -40.45 2.20
N LYS A 6 39.53 -39.95 1.98
CA LYS A 6 39.80 -38.51 1.98
C LYS A 6 39.17 -37.83 0.77
N ILE A 7 39.27 -38.43 -0.42
CA ILE A 7 38.63 -37.94 -1.65
C ILE A 7 37.10 -37.94 -1.51
N ASP A 8 36.51 -39.01 -0.96
CA ASP A 8 35.06 -39.09 -0.75
C ASP A 8 34.54 -38.05 0.25
N SER A 9 35.35 -37.69 1.25
CA SER A 9 35.00 -36.65 2.23
C SER A 9 34.97 -35.25 1.61
N ILE A 10 35.92 -34.96 0.71
CA ILE A 10 36.03 -33.69 0.00
C ILE A 10 34.86 -33.55 -0.98
N SER A 11 34.59 -34.60 -1.76
CA SER A 11 33.46 -34.64 -2.71
C SER A 11 32.11 -34.43 -2.02
N ARG A 12 31.90 -35.09 -0.87
CA ARG A 12 30.70 -34.87 -0.05
C ARG A 12 30.61 -33.42 0.44
N ASN A 13 31.68 -32.86 1.00
CA ASN A 13 31.66 -31.45 1.45
C ASN A 13 31.40 -30.45 0.32
N LEU A 14 31.95 -30.69 -0.87
CA LEU A 14 31.75 -29.83 -2.04
C LEU A 14 30.31 -29.90 -2.54
N SER A 15 29.72 -31.09 -2.61
CA SER A 15 28.32 -31.27 -3.02
C SER A 15 27.35 -30.64 -2.01
N TYR A 16 27.62 -30.73 -0.70
CA TYR A 16 26.82 -30.02 0.32
C TYR A 16 26.90 -28.50 0.16
N ARG A 17 28.10 -27.93 -0.08
CA ARG A 17 28.26 -26.49 -0.32
C ARG A 17 27.53 -26.01 -1.57
N LEU A 18 27.65 -26.75 -2.68
CA LEU A 18 26.95 -26.44 -3.93
C LEU A 18 25.42 -26.53 -3.78
N ARG A 19 24.92 -27.53 -3.05
CA ARG A 19 23.48 -27.68 -2.77
C ARG A 19 22.97 -26.53 -1.90
N ARG A 20 23.74 -26.10 -0.91
CA ARG A 20 23.41 -24.94 -0.05
C ARG A 20 23.36 -23.63 -0.86
N LEU A 21 24.29 -23.43 -1.78
CA LEU A 21 24.30 -22.26 -2.68
C LEU A 21 23.10 -22.26 -3.63
N LYS A 22 22.74 -23.40 -4.23
CA LYS A 22 21.52 -23.51 -5.07
C LYS A 22 20.24 -23.22 -4.28
N ILE A 23 20.14 -23.72 -3.05
CA ILE A 23 18.99 -23.44 -2.17
C ILE A 23 18.92 -21.95 -1.83
N ALA A 24 20.03 -21.34 -1.41
CA ALA A 24 20.11 -19.92 -1.11
C ALA A 24 19.67 -19.06 -2.30
N ASN A 25 20.18 -19.37 -3.50
CA ASN A 25 19.83 -18.64 -4.71
C ASN A 25 18.33 -18.76 -5.07
N LYS A 26 17.75 -19.95 -4.88
CA LYS A 26 16.30 -20.18 -5.09
C LYS A 26 15.44 -19.41 -4.08
N THR A 27 15.84 -19.32 -2.82
CA THR A 27 15.16 -18.48 -1.82
C THR A 27 15.25 -16.98 -2.13
N ILE A 28 16.40 -16.51 -2.61
CA ILE A 28 16.60 -15.10 -2.99
C ILE A 28 15.75 -14.74 -4.22
N GLN A 29 15.68 -15.62 -5.22
CA GLN A 29 14.80 -15.45 -6.39
C GLN A 29 13.32 -15.50 -6.01
N GLY A 30 12.92 -16.38 -5.09
CA GLY A 30 11.56 -16.41 -4.57
C GLY A 30 11.19 -15.11 -3.84
N ALA A 31 12.06 -14.64 -2.95
CA ALA A 31 11.84 -13.39 -2.21
C ALA A 31 11.73 -12.17 -3.14
N SER A 32 12.56 -12.07 -4.18
CA SER A 32 12.50 -10.96 -5.14
C SER A 32 11.21 -10.94 -5.95
N PHE A 33 10.65 -12.12 -6.30
CA PHE A 33 9.37 -12.22 -7.00
C PHE A 33 8.19 -11.79 -6.10
N PHE A 34 8.18 -12.20 -4.83
CA PHE A 34 7.14 -11.79 -3.86
C PHE A 34 7.18 -10.29 -3.56
N ILE A 35 8.38 -9.71 -3.45
CA ILE A 35 8.55 -8.26 -3.23
C ILE A 35 8.06 -7.49 -4.46
N ARG A 36 8.42 -7.93 -5.67
CA ARG A 36 7.93 -7.31 -6.93
C ARG A 36 6.40 -7.38 -7.03
N GLY A 37 5.78 -8.51 -6.72
CA GLY A 37 4.33 -8.65 -6.75
C GLY A 37 3.61 -7.69 -5.79
N ARG A 38 4.10 -7.55 -4.55
CA ARG A 38 3.53 -6.59 -3.59
C ARG A 38 3.76 -5.14 -3.99
N ALA A 39 4.93 -4.82 -4.54
CA ALA A 39 5.22 -3.47 -5.02
C ALA A 39 4.29 -3.06 -6.17
N ILE A 40 3.97 -3.98 -7.09
CA ILE A 40 3.01 -3.73 -8.17
C ILE A 40 1.62 -3.43 -7.60
N ILE A 41 1.16 -4.18 -6.59
CA ILE A 41 -0.14 -3.93 -5.95
C ILE A 41 -0.16 -2.56 -5.28
N VAL A 42 0.90 -2.19 -4.55
CA VAL A 42 0.99 -0.88 -3.90
C VAL A 42 1.00 0.24 -4.94
N PHE A 43 1.79 0.09 -6.01
CA PHE A 43 1.82 1.05 -7.11
C PHE A 43 0.44 1.19 -7.76
N TYR A 44 -0.25 0.08 -8.00
CA TYR A 44 -1.60 0.08 -8.55
C TYR A 44 -2.60 0.81 -7.65
N LEU A 45 -2.56 0.55 -6.33
CA LEU A 45 -3.43 1.24 -5.37
C LEU A 45 -3.15 2.74 -5.31
N ILE A 46 -1.87 3.15 -5.36
CA ILE A 46 -1.49 4.56 -5.37
C ILE A 46 -1.98 5.23 -6.67
N ALA A 47 -1.70 4.61 -7.82
CA ALA A 47 -2.13 5.12 -9.12
C ALA A 47 -3.66 5.24 -9.20
N PHE A 48 -4.38 4.21 -8.76
CA PHE A 48 -5.84 4.22 -8.70
C PHE A 48 -6.36 5.33 -7.78
N GLY A 49 -5.80 5.47 -6.57
CA GLY A 49 -6.19 6.52 -5.63
C GLY A 49 -5.95 7.93 -6.18
N LEU A 50 -4.81 8.15 -6.84
CA LEU A 50 -4.50 9.43 -7.49
C LEU A 50 -5.47 9.74 -8.63
N LEU A 51 -5.75 8.77 -9.51
CA LEU A 51 -6.71 8.96 -10.60
C LEU A 51 -8.11 9.22 -10.07
N ALA A 52 -8.57 8.44 -9.09
CA ALA A 52 -9.88 8.61 -8.45
C ALA A 52 -9.99 9.93 -7.68
N SER A 53 -8.87 10.48 -7.19
CA SER A 53 -8.86 11.80 -6.54
C SER A 53 -9.00 12.97 -7.51
N GLY A 54 -9.02 12.74 -8.84
CA GLY A 54 -9.20 13.80 -9.83
C GLY A 54 -7.92 14.56 -10.19
N ILE A 55 -6.75 13.93 -10.00
CA ILE A 55 -5.45 14.54 -10.28
C ILE A 55 -5.31 15.03 -11.73
N VAL A 56 -5.98 14.38 -12.68
CA VAL A 56 -5.96 14.77 -14.10
C VAL A 56 -6.54 16.18 -14.27
N ASN A 57 -7.68 16.47 -13.64
CA ASN A 57 -8.33 17.77 -13.73
C ASN A 57 -7.47 18.85 -13.06
N ALA A 58 -6.87 18.54 -11.91
CA ALA A 58 -6.00 19.51 -11.23
C ALA A 58 -4.70 19.80 -11.99
N LEU A 59 -4.15 18.83 -12.74
CA LEU A 59 -2.99 19.06 -13.60
C LEU A 59 -3.32 19.90 -14.84
N LEU A 60 -4.53 19.74 -15.39
CA LEU A 60 -4.97 20.48 -16.57
C LEU A 60 -5.39 21.92 -16.23
N GLU A 61 -6.09 22.10 -15.11
CA GLU A 61 -6.78 23.36 -14.79
C GLU A 61 -6.32 23.98 -13.46
N GLY A 62 -5.83 23.17 -12.52
CA GLY A 62 -5.50 23.62 -11.16
C GLY A 62 -4.27 24.52 -11.04
N GLY A 63 -3.39 24.54 -12.06
CA GLY A 63 -2.20 25.41 -12.08
C GLY A 63 -2.46 26.84 -12.60
N SER A 64 -3.48 27.03 -13.44
CA SER A 64 -3.82 28.34 -14.04
C SER A 64 -4.79 29.14 -13.16
N ILE A 65 -5.48 28.47 -12.24
CA ILE A 65 -6.45 29.07 -11.33
C ILE A 65 -5.70 29.58 -10.09
N SER A 66 -5.15 30.80 -10.21
CA SER A 66 -4.58 31.55 -9.08
C SER A 66 -5.67 32.03 -8.13
N THR A 67 -6.28 31.09 -7.41
CA THR A 67 -7.30 31.41 -6.40
C THR A 67 -6.72 31.23 -5.00
N SER A 68 -7.06 32.16 -4.12
CA SER A 68 -6.81 32.07 -2.68
C SER A 68 -7.62 30.97 -1.99
N LEU A 69 -8.50 30.30 -2.73
CA LEU A 69 -9.43 29.31 -2.22
C LEU A 69 -8.85 27.89 -2.40
N PRO A 70 -8.73 27.11 -1.32
CA PRO A 70 -8.23 25.73 -1.40
C PRO A 70 -9.22 24.77 -2.06
N ILE A 71 -10.51 25.09 -2.09
CA ILE A 71 -11.56 24.31 -2.75
C ILE A 71 -12.28 25.24 -3.73
N LEU A 72 -12.34 24.83 -4.98
CA LEU A 72 -12.98 25.55 -6.07
C LEU A 72 -14.48 25.20 -6.13
N PRO A 73 -15.36 26.19 -6.27
CA PRO A 73 -16.79 25.95 -6.44
C PRO A 73 -17.10 25.30 -7.79
N GLY A 74 -18.11 24.43 -7.82
CA GLY A 74 -18.56 23.72 -9.02
C GLY A 74 -17.82 22.39 -9.27
N TYR A 75 -18.44 21.48 -10.02
CA TYR A 75 -17.98 20.08 -10.12
C TYR A 75 -16.91 19.82 -11.18
N VAL A 76 -16.70 20.76 -12.10
CA VAL A 76 -15.77 20.58 -13.25
C VAL A 76 -14.34 20.92 -12.83
N LEU A 77 -14.18 22.05 -12.14
CA LEU A 77 -12.88 22.55 -11.71
C LEU A 77 -12.37 21.79 -10.50
N GLN A 78 -11.04 21.64 -10.41
CA GLN A 78 -10.42 20.96 -9.29
C GLN A 78 -9.05 21.57 -8.95
N SER A 79 -8.86 21.92 -7.68
CA SER A 79 -7.59 22.45 -7.19
C SER A 79 -6.61 21.34 -6.80
N ASN A 80 -5.32 21.66 -6.71
CA ASN A 80 -4.32 20.74 -6.16
C ASN A 80 -4.61 20.36 -4.70
N ALA A 81 -5.15 21.27 -3.90
CA ALA A 81 -5.51 21.00 -2.51
C ALA A 81 -6.72 20.06 -2.42
N GLU A 82 -7.70 20.16 -3.32
CA GLU A 82 -8.80 19.21 -3.40
C GLU A 82 -8.34 17.79 -3.73
N VAL A 83 -7.38 17.63 -4.64
CA VAL A 83 -6.81 16.31 -4.95
C VAL A 83 -6.21 15.67 -3.71
N VAL A 84 -5.50 16.46 -2.89
CA VAL A 84 -4.94 15.97 -1.63
C VAL A 84 -6.05 15.58 -0.65
N LEU A 85 -7.13 16.36 -0.54
CA LEU A 85 -8.26 16.06 0.34
C LEU A 85 -9.03 14.81 -0.12
N TRP A 86 -9.36 14.71 -1.42
CA TRP A 86 -9.99 13.53 -1.99
C TRP A 86 -9.10 12.29 -1.89
N GLY A 87 -7.80 12.44 -2.14
CA GLY A 87 -6.81 11.38 -1.92
C GLY A 87 -6.78 10.93 -0.46
N SER A 88 -6.79 11.88 0.48
CA SER A 88 -6.82 11.59 1.92
C SER A 88 -8.08 10.82 2.32
N TYR A 89 -9.24 11.21 1.79
CA TYR A 89 -10.50 10.46 1.96
C TYR A 89 -10.37 9.00 1.47
N ILE A 90 -9.90 8.81 0.24
CA ILE A 90 -9.77 7.49 -0.39
C ILE A 90 -8.80 6.61 0.41
N PHE A 91 -7.60 7.11 0.71
CA PHE A 91 -6.58 6.32 1.40
C PHE A 91 -6.96 6.08 2.86
N ALA A 92 -7.51 7.05 3.59
CA ALA A 92 -8.00 6.83 4.96
C ALA A 92 -9.09 5.76 5.01
N GLY A 93 -10.03 5.78 4.06
CA GLY A 93 -11.05 4.75 3.92
C GLY A 93 -10.47 3.36 3.63
N LEU A 94 -9.57 3.26 2.64
CA LEU A 94 -8.93 1.99 2.26
C LEU A 94 -8.06 1.41 3.39
N PHE A 95 -7.24 2.25 4.04
CA PHE A 95 -6.44 1.83 5.19
C PHE A 95 -7.32 1.45 6.37
N GLY A 96 -8.38 2.21 6.65
CA GLY A 96 -9.36 1.90 7.69
C GLY A 96 -9.98 0.52 7.50
N LEU A 97 -10.50 0.24 6.30
CA LEU A 97 -11.03 -1.07 5.92
C LEU A 97 -9.98 -2.18 6.02
N GLN A 98 -8.74 -1.93 5.61
CA GLN A 98 -7.66 -2.91 5.72
C GLN A 98 -7.35 -3.26 7.18
N LEU A 99 -7.33 -2.27 8.09
CA LEU A 99 -7.13 -2.49 9.52
C LEU A 99 -8.28 -3.31 10.12
N ILE A 100 -9.53 -3.00 9.77
CA ILE A 100 -10.70 -3.78 10.20
C ILE A 100 -10.56 -5.23 9.73
N ASN A 101 -10.24 -5.46 8.45
CA ASN A 101 -10.06 -6.79 7.88
C ASN A 101 -8.91 -7.58 8.55
N ARG A 102 -7.82 -6.90 8.93
CA ARG A 102 -6.74 -7.54 9.69
C ARG A 102 -7.19 -7.89 11.10
N GLY A 103 -7.93 -7.00 11.76
CA GLY A 103 -8.50 -7.24 13.08
C GLY A 103 -9.43 -8.45 13.09
N THR A 104 -10.38 -8.53 12.16
CA THR A 104 -11.33 -9.65 12.05
C THR A 104 -10.62 -10.97 11.77
N LYS A 105 -9.60 -10.99 10.92
CA LYS A 105 -8.77 -12.19 10.67
C LYS A 105 -7.91 -12.62 11.86
N GLN A 106 -7.52 -11.67 12.72
CA GLN A 106 -6.71 -11.94 13.91
C GLN A 106 -7.52 -12.27 15.16
N ALA A 107 -8.86 -12.33 15.07
CA ALA A 107 -9.78 -12.55 16.19
C ALA A 107 -9.43 -13.76 17.08
N VAL A 108 -8.71 -14.75 16.54
CA VAL A 108 -8.23 -15.94 17.27
C VAL A 108 -7.21 -15.60 18.39
N LYS A 109 -6.54 -14.44 18.36
CA LYS A 109 -5.53 -14.04 19.37
C LYS A 109 -5.93 -12.88 20.30
N GLY A 110 -7.19 -12.41 20.21
CA GLY A 110 -7.90 -11.60 21.21
C GLY A 110 -7.37 -10.18 21.49
N ARG A 111 -6.11 -10.02 21.91
CA ARG A 111 -5.61 -8.77 22.51
C ARG A 111 -5.30 -7.66 21.51
N SER A 112 -4.99 -7.98 20.26
CA SER A 112 -4.69 -6.98 19.22
C SER A 112 -5.86 -6.69 18.28
N THR A 113 -6.86 -7.59 18.25
CA THR A 113 -8.01 -7.50 17.35
C THR A 113 -8.85 -6.25 17.57
N THR A 114 -9.19 -5.95 18.82
CA THR A 114 -10.00 -4.77 19.16
C THR A 114 -9.29 -3.47 18.78
N GLY A 115 -7.97 -3.39 18.97
CA GLY A 115 -7.17 -2.23 18.57
C GLY A 115 -7.16 -1.99 17.06
N PHE A 116 -7.01 -3.05 16.26
CA PHE A 116 -7.06 -2.93 14.80
C PHE A 116 -8.44 -2.51 14.28
N ILE A 117 -9.52 -3.06 14.86
CA ILE A 117 -10.88 -2.70 14.46
C ILE A 117 -11.20 -1.25 14.84
N THR A 118 -10.90 -0.84 16.08
CA THR A 118 -11.16 0.52 16.55
C THR A 118 -10.38 1.57 15.76
N MET A 119 -9.07 1.39 15.56
CA MET A 119 -8.27 2.28 14.72
C MET A 119 -8.78 2.33 13.28
N GLY A 120 -9.16 1.19 12.72
CA GLY A 120 -9.71 1.13 11.37
C GLY A 120 -11.03 1.89 11.24
N LEU A 121 -11.90 1.81 12.25
CA LEU A 121 -13.17 2.52 12.28
C LEU A 121 -12.97 4.03 12.45
N VAL A 122 -12.04 4.46 13.30
CA VAL A 122 -11.66 5.88 13.43
C VAL A 122 -11.13 6.46 12.12
N LEU A 123 -10.24 5.74 11.43
CA LEU A 123 -9.72 6.13 10.13
C LEU A 123 -10.82 6.25 9.07
N LEU A 124 -11.78 5.33 9.07
CA LEU A 124 -12.92 5.35 8.14
C LEU A 124 -13.81 6.56 8.40
N LEU A 125 -14.13 6.85 9.68
CA LEU A 125 -14.91 8.03 10.06
C LEU A 125 -14.19 9.34 9.69
N MET A 126 -12.89 9.44 9.96
CA MET A 126 -12.08 10.60 9.57
C MET A 126 -12.08 10.79 8.04
N GLY A 127 -11.91 9.71 7.29
CA GLY A 127 -12.04 9.75 5.83
C GLY A 127 -13.41 10.31 5.43
N MET A 128 -14.49 9.72 5.93
CA MET A 128 -15.86 10.17 5.60
C MET A 128 -16.08 11.64 5.94
N LEU A 129 -15.61 12.13 7.10
CA LEU A 129 -15.70 13.54 7.47
C LEU A 129 -15.01 14.46 6.46
N ILE A 130 -13.80 14.09 6.00
CA ILE A 130 -13.09 14.85 4.96
C ILE A 130 -13.90 14.85 3.65
N GLY A 131 -14.38 13.69 3.21
CA GLY A 131 -15.16 13.56 1.99
C GLY A 131 -16.46 14.39 2.03
N PHE A 132 -17.19 14.35 3.13
CA PHE A 132 -18.40 15.16 3.33
C PHE A 132 -18.09 16.65 3.39
N PHE A 133 -17.01 17.05 4.06
CA PHE A 133 -16.58 18.45 4.10
C PHE A 133 -16.31 18.99 2.70
N VAL A 134 -15.52 18.27 1.89
CA VAL A 134 -15.23 18.70 0.53
C VAL A 134 -16.51 18.73 -0.31
N TYR A 135 -17.35 17.69 -0.23
CA TYR A 135 -18.62 17.63 -0.95
C TYR A 135 -19.55 18.80 -0.60
N ALA A 136 -19.70 19.12 0.68
CA ALA A 136 -20.55 20.21 1.14
C ALA A 136 -20.04 21.59 0.69
N VAL A 137 -18.72 21.80 0.69
CA VAL A 137 -18.12 23.05 0.20
C VAL A 137 -18.26 23.16 -1.32
N LYS A 138 -18.14 22.06 -2.06
CA LYS A 138 -18.24 22.05 -3.53
C LYS A 138 -19.67 22.21 -4.06
N GLY A 139 -20.65 21.77 -3.27
CA GLY A 139 -22.07 21.82 -3.61
C GLY A 139 -22.79 23.12 -3.25
N ASN A 140 -22.13 24.02 -2.51
CA ASN A 140 -22.58 25.39 -2.25
C ASN A 140 -22.02 26.36 -3.29
#